data_AF-A0A970K019-F1
#
_entry.id   AF-A0A970K019-F1
#
_cell.length_a   1.000
_cell.length_b   1.000
_cell.length_c   1.000
_cell.angle_alpha   90.00
_cell.angle_beta   90.00
_cell.angle_gamma   90.00
#
_symmetry.space_group_name_H-M   'P 1'
#
loop_
_entity.id
_entity.type
_entity.pdbx_description
1 polymer ?
#
loop_
_entity_poly.entity_id
_entity_poly.type
_entity_poly.pdbx_seq_one_letter_code
_entity_poly.pdbx_strand_id
1 'polypeptide(L)'
;GILLYLMHVTGLALPLLVFAFWQRGRRRKVLILAFMMPLFFAFTVSLTPDVTVNHKYIIIALALANIYLADLLARLWQKKQDLTRTDNSRLDGRSRTFVPLWLLRRATAVLLVFVLMVTGLHEIRILNNVNQNAVSLDSRSPLVSWIANKTDPQAVFVTAPYHYNTFFLTGRSIWFGHSYYAWSAGHDTGSRFTMLQSLLAAPDEDPEEIRKMAQEENLHYLLIDDTLRNHPDLDVNETFFHNHFLLAAAFPEQENTLIYDLRQMP
;
A
#
# COMPACT_ATOMS: atom_id res chain seq x y z
N GLY A 1 -16.03 -15.76 8.54
CA GLY A 1 -15.77 -16.63 7.36
C GLY A 1 -15.75 -15.82 6.07
N ILE A 2 -15.20 -16.37 4.98
CA ILE A 2 -14.98 -15.67 3.69
C ILE A 2 -16.24 -14.97 3.15
N LEU A 3 -17.41 -15.63 3.21
CA LEU A 3 -18.66 -15.05 2.71
C LEU A 3 -19.07 -13.79 3.48
N LEU A 4 -18.94 -13.78 4.80
CA LEU A 4 -19.22 -12.60 5.61
C LEU A 4 -18.26 -11.47 5.26
N TYR A 5 -16.97 -11.78 5.12
CA TYR A 5 -15.96 -10.80 4.69
C TYR A 5 -16.32 -10.20 3.32
N LEU A 6 -16.65 -11.02 2.32
CA LEU A 6 -17.05 -10.56 1.00
C LEU A 6 -18.32 -9.71 1.03
N MET A 7 -19.29 -10.04 1.89
CA MET A 7 -20.48 -9.21 2.09
C MET A 7 -20.15 -7.84 2.71
N HIS A 8 -19.18 -7.77 3.63
CA HIS A 8 -18.75 -6.48 4.20
C HIS A 8 -18.03 -5.61 3.17
N VAL A 9 -17.19 -6.21 2.33
CA VAL A 9 -16.43 -5.47 1.30
C VAL A 9 -17.32 -5.04 0.13
N THR A 10 -18.21 -5.92 -0.33
CA THR A 10 -18.94 -5.72 -1.59
C THR A 10 -20.38 -5.24 -1.41
N GLY A 11 -20.92 -5.34 -0.20
CA GLY A 11 -22.32 -5.06 0.09
C GLY A 11 -23.25 -5.90 -0.79
N LEU A 12 -24.18 -5.22 -1.48
CA LEU A 12 -25.14 -5.88 -2.39
C LEU A 12 -24.56 -6.24 -3.76
N ALA A 13 -23.33 -5.86 -4.08
CA ALA A 13 -22.75 -6.09 -5.41
C ALA A 13 -22.67 -7.59 -5.76
N LEU A 14 -22.17 -8.43 -4.85
CA LEU A 14 -22.10 -9.88 -5.08
C LEU A 14 -23.48 -10.55 -5.20
N PRO A 15 -24.45 -10.30 -4.30
CA PRO A 15 -25.83 -10.80 -4.48
C PRO A 15 -26.45 -10.40 -5.83
N LEU A 16 -26.25 -9.16 -6.27
CA LEU A 16 -26.74 -8.68 -7.56
C LEU A 16 -26.01 -9.32 -8.74
N LEU A 17 -24.73 -9.66 -8.59
CA LEU A 17 -23.98 -10.39 -9.60
C LEU A 17 -24.49 -11.82 -9.75
N VAL A 18 -24.84 -12.49 -8.65
CA VAL A 18 -25.51 -13.81 -8.67
C VAL A 18 -26.85 -13.72 -9.39
N PHE A 19 -27.63 -12.66 -9.14
CA PHE A 19 -28.85 -12.40 -9.90
C PHE A 19 -28.58 -12.18 -11.40
N ALA A 20 -27.55 -11.40 -11.74
CA ALA A 20 -27.15 -11.15 -13.13
C ALA A 20 -26.69 -12.44 -13.84
N PHE A 21 -26.05 -13.37 -13.12
CA PHE A 21 -25.64 -14.68 -13.61
C PHE A 21 -26.83 -15.56 -14.00
N TRP A 22 -27.93 -15.49 -13.25
CA TRP A 22 -29.13 -16.29 -13.54
C TRP A 22 -29.93 -15.79 -14.75
N GLN A 23 -29.64 -14.59 -15.25
CA GLN A 23 -30.28 -14.07 -16.47
C GLN A 23 -29.89 -14.90 -17.70
N ARG A 24 -30.76 -14.89 -18.73
CA ARG A 24 -30.53 -15.65 -19.96
C ARG A 24 -29.30 -15.13 -20.71
N GLY A 25 -28.45 -16.05 -21.19
CA GLY A 25 -27.32 -15.75 -22.06
C GLY A 25 -26.06 -16.55 -21.69
N ARG A 26 -25.66 -17.51 -22.53
CA ARG A 26 -24.48 -18.36 -22.28
C ARG A 26 -23.19 -17.54 -22.18
N ARG A 27 -23.00 -16.55 -23.06
CA ARG A 27 -21.82 -15.66 -23.08
C ARG A 27 -21.64 -14.90 -21.77
N ARG A 28 -22.73 -14.37 -21.21
CA ARG A 28 -22.72 -13.67 -19.92
C ARG A 28 -22.24 -14.57 -18.79
N LYS A 29 -22.79 -15.79 -18.71
CA LYS A 29 -22.41 -16.75 -17.66
C LYS A 29 -20.92 -17.08 -17.72
N VAL A 30 -20.41 -17.35 -18.92
CA VAL A 30 -18.98 -17.64 -19.14
C VAL A 30 -18.11 -16.45 -18.71
N LEU A 31 -18.48 -15.22 -19.09
CA LEU A 31 -17.70 -14.03 -18.75
C LEU A 31 -17.77 -13.70 -17.25
N ILE A 32 -18.93 -13.83 -16.59
CA ILE A 32 -19.03 -13.66 -15.13
C ILE A 32 -18.12 -14.67 -14.42
N LEU A 33 -18.13 -15.94 -14.84
CA LEU A 33 -17.25 -16.96 -14.26
C LEU A 33 -15.76 -16.62 -14.49
N ALA A 34 -15.40 -16.19 -15.69
CA ALA A 34 -14.03 -15.77 -16.01
C ALA A 34 -13.59 -14.56 -15.17
N PHE A 35 -14.46 -13.57 -15.00
CA PHE A 35 -14.20 -12.38 -14.19
C PHE A 35 -14.11 -12.68 -12.70
N MET A 36 -14.71 -13.77 -12.23
CA MET A 36 -14.60 -14.28 -10.86
C MET A 36 -13.39 -15.21 -10.65
N MET A 37 -12.61 -15.53 -11.69
CA MET A 37 -11.39 -16.32 -11.51
C MET A 37 -10.35 -15.66 -10.60
N PRO A 38 -10.08 -14.34 -10.67
CA PRO A 38 -9.19 -13.69 -9.70
C PRO A 38 -9.71 -13.78 -8.26
N LEU A 39 -11.03 -13.72 -8.06
CA LEU A 39 -11.62 -13.90 -6.73
C LEU A 39 -11.36 -15.32 -6.20
N PHE A 40 -11.55 -16.33 -7.05
CA PHE A 40 -11.23 -17.72 -6.70
C PHE A 40 -9.74 -17.90 -6.37
N PHE A 41 -8.86 -17.33 -7.19
CA PHE A 41 -7.42 -17.34 -6.97
C PHE A 41 -7.04 -16.73 -5.61
N ALA A 42 -7.65 -15.58 -5.26
CA ALA A 42 -7.37 -14.86 -4.01
C ALA A 42 -7.54 -15.72 -2.74
N PHE A 43 -8.46 -16.70 -2.78
CA PHE A 43 -8.77 -17.57 -1.64
C PHE A 43 -8.21 -18.98 -1.75
N THR A 44 -7.52 -19.33 -2.85
CA THR A 44 -7.00 -20.68 -3.09
C THR A 44 -5.47 -20.73 -3.16
N VAL A 45 -4.82 -19.63 -3.53
CA VAL A 45 -3.37 -19.55 -3.68
C VAL A 45 -2.83 -18.41 -2.83
N SER A 46 -1.89 -18.70 -1.92
CA SER A 46 -1.18 -17.67 -1.16
C SER A 46 0.12 -17.34 -1.89
N LEU A 47 0.23 -16.14 -2.46
CA LEU A 47 1.47 -15.69 -3.10
C LEU A 47 2.50 -15.21 -2.08
N THR A 48 2.03 -14.70 -0.96
CA THR A 48 2.83 -14.23 0.17
C THR A 48 2.30 -14.83 1.47
N PRO A 49 3.09 -14.83 2.54
CA PRO A 49 2.60 -15.19 3.88
C PRO A 49 1.45 -14.28 4.33
N ASP A 50 1.48 -13.02 3.90
CA ASP A 50 0.43 -12.06 4.18
C ASP A 50 -0.75 -12.24 3.22
N VAL A 51 -1.90 -12.62 3.77
CA VAL A 51 -3.17 -12.81 3.06
C VAL A 51 -3.79 -11.50 2.54
N THR A 52 -3.39 -10.35 3.09
CA THR A 52 -3.91 -9.05 2.64
C THR A 52 -3.44 -8.69 1.25
N VAL A 53 -2.27 -9.18 0.82
CA VAL A 53 -1.69 -8.93 -0.51
C VAL A 53 -2.61 -9.43 -1.62
N ASN A 54 -3.32 -10.54 -1.40
CA ASN A 54 -4.26 -11.11 -2.35
C ASN A 54 -5.53 -10.26 -2.57
N HIS A 55 -5.78 -9.23 -1.74
CA HIS A 55 -6.94 -8.34 -1.91
C HIS A 55 -6.93 -7.62 -3.26
N LYS A 56 -5.77 -7.45 -3.91
CA LYS A 56 -5.67 -6.89 -5.26
C LYS A 56 -6.49 -7.70 -6.27
N TYR A 57 -6.51 -9.03 -6.15
CA TYR A 57 -7.31 -9.89 -7.02
C TYR A 57 -8.81 -9.78 -6.74
N ILE A 58 -9.19 -9.56 -5.48
CA ILE A 58 -10.58 -9.28 -5.09
C ILE A 58 -11.04 -7.98 -5.77
N ILE A 59 -10.23 -6.92 -5.70
CA ILE A 59 -10.51 -5.63 -6.34
C ILE A 59 -10.67 -5.79 -7.86
N ILE A 60 -9.74 -6.51 -8.53
CA ILE A 60 -9.82 -6.77 -9.98
C ILE A 60 -11.11 -7.51 -10.34
N ALA A 61 -11.45 -8.57 -9.59
CA ALA A 61 -12.67 -9.33 -9.81
C ALA A 61 -13.92 -8.45 -9.69
N LEU A 62 -13.97 -7.57 -8.67
CA LEU A 62 -15.08 -6.65 -8.46
C LEU A 62 -15.18 -5.58 -9.54
N ALA A 63 -14.05 -5.01 -9.98
CA ALA A 63 -14.02 -4.05 -11.08
C ALA A 63 -14.62 -4.66 -12.37
N LEU A 64 -14.27 -5.91 -12.68
CA LEU A 64 -14.82 -6.64 -13.81
C LEU A 64 -16.30 -7.01 -13.61
N ALA A 65 -16.70 -7.42 -12.41
CA ALA A 65 -18.09 -7.71 -12.05
C ALA A 65 -19.01 -6.48 -12.21
N ASN A 66 -18.49 -5.28 -11.91
CA ASN A 66 -19.25 -4.03 -12.01
C ASN A 66 -19.75 -3.74 -13.44
N ILE A 67 -19.13 -4.30 -14.48
CA ILE A 67 -19.62 -4.21 -15.87
C ILE A 67 -21.03 -4.84 -15.97
N TYR A 68 -21.26 -5.97 -15.31
CA TYR A 68 -22.55 -6.67 -15.32
C TYR A 68 -23.58 -6.02 -14.39
N LEU A 69 -23.12 -5.40 -13.30
CA LEU A 69 -24.00 -4.58 -12.45
C LEU A 69 -24.44 -3.32 -13.21
N ALA A 70 -23.55 -2.70 -13.98
CA ALA A 70 -23.89 -1.58 -14.85
C ALA A 70 -24.89 -2.00 -15.95
N ASP A 71 -24.70 -3.15 -16.60
CA ASP A 71 -25.68 -3.70 -17.56
C ASP A 71 -27.05 -3.96 -16.90
N LEU A 72 -27.07 -4.47 -15.66
CA LEU A 72 -28.31 -4.66 -14.89
C LEU A 72 -29.02 -3.32 -14.66
N LEU A 73 -28.30 -2.29 -14.22
CA LEU A 73 -28.84 -0.94 -14.01
C LEU A 73 -29.35 -0.33 -15.32
N ALA A 74 -28.58 -0.46 -16.41
CA ALA A 74 -28.97 0.03 -17.73
C ALA A 74 -30.26 -0.63 -18.23
N ARG A 75 -30.40 -1.95 -18.03
CA ARG A 75 -31.65 -2.68 -18.35
C ARG A 75 -32.83 -2.24 -17.51
N LEU A 76 -32.63 -1.87 -16.24
CA LEU A 76 -33.71 -1.32 -15.41
C LEU A 76 -34.15 0.06 -15.90
N TRP A 77 -33.23 0.85 -16.45
CA TRP A 77 -33.49 2.19 -16.97
C TRP A 77 -34.18 2.21 -18.34
N GLN A 78 -33.80 1.29 -19.23
CA GLN A 78 -34.31 1.21 -20.60
C GLN A 78 -35.81 0.87 -20.65
N LYS A 79 -36.55 1.67 -21.43
CA LYS A 79 -37.96 1.39 -21.73
C LYS A 79 -38.02 0.18 -22.65
N LYS A 80 -38.76 -0.87 -22.26
CA LYS A 80 -38.98 -2.03 -23.12
C LYS A 80 -39.91 -1.58 -24.26
N GLN A 81 -39.36 -1.18 -25.40
CA GLN A 81 -40.13 -0.78 -26.58
C GLN A 81 -40.46 -1.94 -27.53
N ASP A 82 -39.97 -3.17 -27.26
CA ASP A 82 -39.87 -4.23 -28.28
C ASP A 82 -40.58 -5.56 -27.96
N LEU A 83 -41.74 -5.59 -27.30
CA LEU A 83 -42.51 -6.86 -27.20
C LEU A 83 -44.04 -6.74 -27.40
N THR A 84 -44.52 -5.62 -27.94
CA THR A 84 -45.92 -5.45 -28.37
C THR A 84 -45.97 -4.68 -29.70
N ARG A 85 -45.28 -5.20 -30.73
CA ARG A 85 -45.60 -4.92 -32.14
C ARG A 85 -46.32 -6.14 -32.73
N THR A 86 -47.32 -6.64 -32.01
CA THR A 86 -48.33 -7.53 -32.55
C THR A 86 -49.58 -7.31 -31.74
N ASP A 87 -50.59 -6.79 -32.43
CA ASP A 87 -51.99 -6.57 -32.05
C ASP A 87 -52.31 -5.89 -30.71
N ASN A 88 -53.01 -4.76 -30.81
CA ASN A 88 -54.38 -4.69 -30.29
C ASN A 88 -55.04 -3.39 -30.74
N SER A 89 -55.86 -3.52 -31.78
CA SER A 89 -57.13 -2.81 -31.85
C SER A 89 -58.00 -3.21 -30.63
N ARG A 90 -58.64 -2.20 -30.04
CA ARG A 90 -59.82 -2.23 -29.13
C ARG A 90 -59.57 -2.36 -27.61
N LEU A 91 -60.00 -1.25 -26.97
CA LEU A 91 -60.84 -1.10 -25.75
C LEU A 91 -60.35 -1.82 -24.49
N ASP A 92 -60.27 -1.21 -23.32
CA ASP A 92 -61.42 -0.65 -22.61
C ASP A 92 -60.93 0.05 -21.31
N GLY A 93 -61.73 1.00 -20.83
CA GLY A 93 -61.45 1.78 -19.65
C GLY A 93 -61.50 0.97 -18.36
N ARG A 94 -60.47 1.10 -17.53
CA ARG A 94 -60.58 0.84 -16.09
C ARG A 94 -59.58 1.70 -15.32
N SER A 95 -60.13 2.71 -14.63
CA SER A 95 -59.45 3.45 -13.58
C SER A 95 -58.95 2.48 -12.50
N ARG A 96 -57.63 2.31 -12.41
CA ARG A 96 -56.94 1.86 -11.21
C ARG A 96 -55.61 2.62 -11.14
N THR A 97 -55.35 3.22 -9.99
CA THR A 97 -54.08 3.83 -9.57
C THR A 97 -52.95 2.79 -9.61
N PHE A 98 -52.45 2.46 -10.80
CA PHE A 98 -51.26 1.62 -10.99
C PHE A 98 -50.12 2.51 -11.44
N VAL A 99 -49.12 2.68 -10.58
CA VAL A 99 -47.83 3.24 -11.00
C VAL A 99 -47.34 2.39 -12.17
N PRO A 100 -47.05 2.96 -13.35
CA PRO A 100 -46.70 2.14 -14.49
C PRO A 100 -45.36 1.46 -14.22
N LEU A 101 -45.25 0.16 -14.56
CA LEU A 101 -44.10 -0.70 -14.23
C LEU A 101 -42.73 -0.11 -14.61
N TRP A 102 -42.68 0.74 -15.64
CA TRP A 102 -41.45 1.44 -16.05
C TRP A 102 -41.00 2.50 -15.04
N LEU A 103 -41.92 3.19 -14.36
CA LEU A 103 -41.59 4.12 -13.28
C LEU A 103 -40.98 3.38 -12.09
N LEU A 104 -41.58 2.23 -11.71
CA LEU A 104 -41.05 1.40 -10.63
C LEU A 104 -39.64 0.89 -10.95
N ARG A 105 -39.40 0.39 -12.16
CA ARG A 105 -38.06 -0.07 -12.59
C ARG A 105 -37.00 1.03 -12.54
N ARG A 106 -37.35 2.26 -12.95
CA ARG A 106 -36.46 3.41 -12.87
C ARG A 106 -36.19 3.82 -11.43
N ALA A 107 -37.22 3.84 -10.57
CA ALA A 107 -37.05 4.10 -9.15
C ALA A 107 -36.12 3.05 -8.50
N THR A 108 -36.29 1.77 -8.82
CA THR A 108 -35.37 0.71 -8.37
C THR A 108 -33.94 0.92 -8.88
N ALA A 109 -33.76 1.32 -10.14
CA ALA A 109 -32.43 1.61 -10.68
C ALA A 109 -31.74 2.75 -9.91
N VAL A 110 -32.45 3.84 -9.64
CA VAL A 110 -31.94 4.97 -8.87
C VAL A 110 -31.58 4.54 -7.45
N LEU A 111 -32.47 3.80 -6.78
CA LEU A 111 -32.20 3.27 -5.43
C LEU A 111 -30.94 2.40 -5.42
N LEU A 112 -30.80 1.48 -6.38
CA LEU A 112 -29.63 0.61 -6.46
C LEU A 112 -28.33 1.38 -6.72
N VAL A 113 -28.36 2.45 -7.52
CA VAL A 113 -27.19 3.32 -7.71
C VAL A 113 -26.73 3.90 -6.37
N PHE A 114 -27.66 4.45 -5.57
CA PHE A 114 -27.29 4.98 -4.26
C PHE A 114 -26.77 3.90 -3.32
N VAL A 115 -27.47 2.76 -3.23
CA VAL A 115 -27.06 1.66 -2.32
C VAL A 115 -25.69 1.10 -2.68
N LEU A 116 -25.38 0.94 -3.98
CA LEU A 116 -24.08 0.48 -4.46
C LEU A 116 -22.95 1.49 -4.24
N MET A 117 -23.27 2.78 -4.02
CA MET A 117 -22.29 3.83 -3.73
C MET A 117 -22.03 4.04 -2.24
N VAL A 118 -22.90 3.57 -1.34
CA VAL A 118 -22.77 3.82 0.12
C VAL A 118 -21.42 3.36 0.67
N THR A 119 -20.92 2.21 0.23
CA THR A 119 -19.61 1.68 0.65
C THR A 119 -18.47 2.60 0.19
N GLY A 120 -18.49 3.08 -1.05
CA GLY A 120 -17.51 4.04 -1.56
C GLY A 120 -17.56 5.40 -0.84
N LEU A 121 -18.75 5.87 -0.46
CA LEU A 121 -18.88 7.09 0.36
C LEU A 121 -18.29 6.91 1.76
N HIS A 122 -18.42 5.72 2.35
CA HIS A 122 -17.77 5.38 3.61
C HIS A 122 -16.24 5.36 3.46
N GLU A 123 -15.71 4.83 2.37
CA GLU A 123 -14.28 4.84 2.07
C GLU A 123 -13.70 6.26 1.95
N ILE A 124 -14.44 7.23 1.42
CA ILE A 124 -14.00 8.64 1.37
C ILE A 124 -13.76 9.19 2.79
N ARG A 125 -14.61 8.83 3.77
CA ARG A 125 -14.38 9.24 5.17
C ARG A 125 -13.14 8.57 5.76
N ILE A 126 -12.93 7.28 5.48
CA ILE A 126 -11.71 6.58 5.90
C ILE A 126 -10.49 7.29 5.33
N LEU A 127 -10.49 7.58 4.02
CA LEU A 127 -9.39 8.27 3.36
C LEU A 127 -9.12 9.63 4.00
N ASN A 128 -10.17 10.42 4.27
CA ASN A 128 -10.03 11.70 4.95
C ASN A 128 -9.44 11.56 6.37
N ASN A 129 -9.81 10.51 7.10
CA ASN A 129 -9.30 10.27 8.46
C ASN A 129 -7.86 9.75 8.46
N VAL A 130 -7.47 8.94 7.48
CA VAL A 130 -6.11 8.42 7.33
C VAL A 130 -5.17 9.51 6.82
N ASN A 131 -5.64 10.40 5.95
CA ASN A 131 -4.85 11.47 5.33
C ASN A 131 -4.63 12.69 6.25
N GLN A 132 -4.58 12.49 7.57
CA GLN A 132 -4.29 13.55 8.55
C GLN A 132 -2.79 13.65 8.88
N ASN A 133 -2.04 12.57 8.64
CA ASN A 133 -0.62 12.54 8.92
C ASN A 133 0.16 13.06 7.70
N ALA A 134 0.97 14.09 7.91
CA ALA A 134 1.89 14.61 6.91
C ALA A 134 3.32 14.57 7.45
N VAL A 135 4.27 14.24 6.58
CA VAL A 135 5.70 14.33 6.87
C VAL A 135 6.27 15.49 6.08
N SER A 136 6.92 16.44 6.76
CA SER A 136 7.64 17.55 6.13
C SER A 136 9.12 17.23 6.04
N LEU A 137 9.69 17.32 4.84
CA LEU A 137 11.13 17.15 4.62
C LEU A 137 11.76 18.52 4.32
N ASP A 138 12.81 18.87 5.06
CA ASP A 138 13.49 20.15 4.85
C ASP A 138 14.50 20.06 3.71
N SER A 139 14.10 20.59 2.56
CA SER A 139 14.96 20.70 1.36
C SER A 139 16.16 21.64 1.51
N ARG A 140 16.17 22.51 2.53
CA ARG A 140 17.28 23.46 2.80
C ARG A 140 18.12 23.02 3.99
N SER A 141 17.99 21.76 4.42
CA SER A 141 18.71 21.24 5.57
C SER A 141 20.25 21.37 5.39
N PRO A 142 20.95 21.99 6.36
CA PRO A 142 22.41 22.01 6.39
C PRO A 142 23.04 20.61 6.37
N LEU A 143 22.42 19.63 7.04
CA LEU A 143 22.81 18.21 7.00
C LEU A 143 22.81 17.69 5.56
N VAL A 144 21.71 17.89 4.83
CA VAL A 144 21.58 17.44 3.44
C VAL A 144 22.63 18.11 2.56
N SER A 145 22.79 19.42 2.71
CA SER A 145 23.76 20.20 1.94
C SER A 145 25.19 19.76 2.21
N TRP A 146 25.51 19.42 3.45
CA TRP A 146 26.84 18.93 3.81
C TRP A 146 27.08 17.55 3.24
N ILE A 147 26.18 16.58 3.45
CA ILE A 147 26.31 15.23 2.89
C ILE A 147 26.42 15.31 1.36
N ALA A 148 25.59 16.15 0.73
CA ALA A 148 25.55 16.37 -0.70
C ALA A 148 26.89 16.85 -1.30
N ASN A 149 27.63 17.67 -0.55
CA ASN A 149 28.82 18.34 -1.05
C ASN A 149 30.14 17.77 -0.51
N LYS A 150 30.10 17.00 0.59
CA LYS A 150 31.28 16.54 1.31
C LYS A 150 31.49 15.03 1.28
N THR A 151 30.52 14.25 0.82
CA THR A 151 30.70 12.80 0.66
C THR A 151 30.67 12.38 -0.80
N ASP A 152 31.31 11.24 -1.08
CA ASP A 152 31.23 10.59 -2.39
C ASP A 152 29.75 10.32 -2.77
N PRO A 153 29.34 10.56 -4.03
CA PRO A 153 28.00 10.22 -4.51
C PRO A 153 27.61 8.74 -4.38
N GLN A 154 28.58 7.84 -4.35
CA GLN A 154 28.41 6.39 -4.14
C GLN A 154 28.65 5.96 -2.69
N ALA A 155 28.84 6.91 -1.77
CA ALA A 155 29.01 6.60 -0.35
C ALA A 155 27.77 5.87 0.19
N VAL A 156 28.05 4.83 0.98
CA VAL A 156 27.04 4.04 1.69
C VAL A 156 27.06 4.42 3.16
N PHE A 157 25.90 4.82 3.66
CA PHE A 157 25.70 5.23 5.04
C PHE A 157 25.04 4.12 5.85
N VAL A 158 25.56 3.90 7.06
CA VAL A 158 24.83 3.24 8.13
C VAL A 158 23.98 4.29 8.82
N THR A 159 22.68 4.02 8.94
CA THR A 159 21.68 4.94 9.49
C THR A 159 20.68 4.15 10.32
N ALA A 160 19.75 4.84 11.00
CA ALA A 160 18.50 4.19 11.41
C ALA A 160 17.75 3.58 10.20
N PRO A 161 16.81 2.64 10.42
CA PRO A 161 15.95 2.05 9.39
C PRO A 161 14.95 3.06 8.79
N TYR A 162 15.45 4.14 8.17
CA TYR A 162 14.66 5.25 7.67
C TYR A 162 13.66 4.83 6.58
N HIS A 163 12.53 5.52 6.57
CA HIS A 163 11.49 5.47 5.55
C HIS A 163 11.28 6.86 4.92
N TYR A 164 10.50 7.75 5.53
CA TYR A 164 10.33 9.14 5.09
C TYR A 164 11.28 10.04 5.89
N ASN A 165 12.54 10.15 5.44
CA ASN A 165 13.57 10.93 6.12
C ASN A 165 14.28 11.90 5.16
N THR A 166 14.66 13.06 5.69
CA THR A 166 15.35 14.14 4.96
C THR A 166 16.69 13.68 4.37
N PHE A 167 17.34 12.66 4.95
CA PHE A 167 18.54 12.02 4.43
C PHE A 167 18.41 11.63 2.95
N PHE A 168 17.24 11.14 2.50
CA PHE A 168 17.06 10.69 1.12
C PHE A 168 17.16 11.82 0.08
N LEU A 169 17.02 13.08 0.50
CA LEU A 169 17.27 14.24 -0.38
C LEU A 169 18.75 14.37 -0.77
N THR A 170 19.65 13.69 -0.06
CA THR A 170 21.06 13.64 -0.40
C THR A 170 21.33 12.72 -1.61
N GLY A 171 20.47 11.73 -1.88
CA GLY A 171 20.74 10.72 -2.92
C GLY A 171 21.84 9.71 -2.57
N ARG A 172 22.29 9.64 -1.32
CA ARG A 172 23.28 8.65 -0.85
C ARG A 172 22.59 7.33 -0.55
N SER A 173 23.33 6.24 -0.72
CA SER A 173 22.84 4.90 -0.40
C SER A 173 22.84 4.70 1.12
N ILE A 174 21.82 4.01 1.62
CA ILE A 174 21.80 3.49 2.99
C ILE A 174 22.00 1.99 2.98
N TRP A 175 22.67 1.48 4.01
CA TRP A 175 23.04 0.07 4.07
C TRP A 175 21.87 -0.86 4.42
N PHE A 176 21.00 -0.44 5.34
CA PHE A 176 19.82 -1.23 5.75
C PHE A 176 18.50 -0.55 5.40
N GLY A 177 18.22 0.61 5.99
CA GLY A 177 16.98 1.36 5.74
C GLY A 177 15.69 0.61 6.09
N HIS A 178 14.58 1.07 5.54
CA HIS A 178 13.30 0.36 5.65
C HIS A 178 13.31 -0.92 4.80
N SER A 179 13.49 -2.06 5.46
CA SER A 179 13.78 -3.35 4.84
C SER A 179 12.58 -4.02 4.15
N TYR A 180 11.36 -3.50 4.28
CA TYR A 180 10.14 -4.11 3.72
C TYR A 180 10.27 -4.41 2.21
N TYR A 181 10.84 -3.49 1.44
CA TYR A 181 11.02 -3.67 0.00
C TYR A 181 12.06 -4.75 -0.31
N ALA A 182 13.22 -4.73 0.36
CA ALA A 182 14.26 -5.74 0.19
C ALA A 182 13.78 -7.14 0.60
N TRP A 183 13.06 -7.23 1.72
CA TRP A 183 12.41 -8.46 2.19
C TRP A 183 11.41 -8.99 1.15
N SER A 184 10.56 -8.11 0.61
CA SER A 184 9.56 -8.50 -0.41
C SER A 184 10.18 -8.97 -1.72
N ALA A 185 11.43 -8.57 -2.01
CA ALA A 185 12.21 -9.04 -3.15
C ALA A 185 12.97 -10.36 -2.88
N GLY A 186 12.89 -10.90 -1.65
CA GLY A 186 13.52 -12.16 -1.26
C GLY A 186 14.95 -12.03 -0.73
N HIS A 187 15.41 -10.82 -0.38
CA HIS A 187 16.71 -10.63 0.25
C HIS A 187 16.68 -11.07 1.73
N ASP A 188 17.81 -11.57 2.23
CA ASP A 188 17.98 -11.91 3.64
C ASP A 188 18.17 -10.64 4.49
N THR A 189 17.05 -10.03 4.86
CA THR A 189 17.02 -8.85 5.73
C THR A 189 17.23 -9.20 7.20
N GLY A 190 17.05 -10.47 7.58
CA GLY A 190 17.19 -10.93 8.96
C GLY A 190 18.66 -10.95 9.38
N SER A 191 19.49 -11.67 8.64
CA SER A 191 20.94 -11.71 8.89
C SER A 191 21.56 -10.32 8.76
N ARG A 192 21.10 -9.51 7.81
CA ARG A 192 21.55 -8.13 7.64
C ARG A 192 21.22 -7.25 8.86
N PHE A 193 20.06 -7.44 9.48
CA PHE A 193 19.70 -6.71 10.68
C PHE A 193 20.56 -7.12 11.88
N THR A 194 20.86 -8.40 12.04
CA THR A 194 21.80 -8.88 13.07
C THR A 194 23.20 -8.28 12.88
N MET A 195 23.67 -8.19 11.63
CA MET A 195 24.93 -7.51 11.32
C MET A 195 24.91 -6.03 11.70
N LEU A 196 23.81 -5.32 11.42
CA LEU A 196 23.63 -3.93 11.84
C LEU A 196 23.66 -3.78 13.36
N GLN A 197 22.96 -4.66 14.09
CA GLN A 197 22.99 -4.67 15.56
C GLN A 197 24.41 -4.85 16.09
N SER A 198 25.13 -5.84 15.57
CA SER A 198 26.51 -6.12 15.97
C SER A 198 27.45 -4.94 15.69
N LEU A 199 27.30 -4.31 14.51
CA LEU A 199 28.10 -3.15 14.13
C LEU A 199 27.87 -1.97 15.08
N LEU A 200 26.60 -1.66 15.38
CA LEU A 200 26.24 -0.50 16.21
C LEU A 200 26.55 -0.72 17.70
N ALA A 201 26.38 -1.95 18.20
CA ALA A 201 26.69 -2.28 19.59
C ALA A 201 28.20 -2.37 19.84
N ALA A 202 28.98 -2.74 18.82
CA ALA A 202 30.44 -2.93 18.89
C ALA A 202 30.87 -3.73 20.16
N PRO A 203 30.36 -4.96 20.34
CA PRO A 203 30.43 -5.68 21.62
C PRO A 203 31.86 -6.01 22.07
N ASP A 204 32.76 -6.28 21.13
CA ASP A 204 34.16 -6.60 21.40
C ASP A 204 35.04 -5.34 21.54
N GLU A 205 34.47 -4.15 21.34
CA GLU A 205 35.15 -2.85 21.37
C GLU A 205 36.45 -2.82 20.53
N ASP A 206 36.51 -3.60 19.44
CA ASP A 206 37.64 -3.63 18.51
C ASP A 206 37.36 -2.74 17.28
N PRO A 207 38.03 -1.59 17.14
CA PRO A 207 37.84 -0.70 15.98
C PRO A 207 38.36 -1.29 14.68
N GLU A 208 39.30 -2.23 14.71
CA GLU A 208 39.80 -2.89 13.50
C GLU A 208 38.80 -3.87 12.93
N GLU A 209 38.03 -4.56 13.78
CA GLU A 209 36.94 -5.43 13.35
C GLU A 209 35.83 -4.63 12.65
N ILE A 210 35.40 -3.52 13.26
CA ILE A 210 34.38 -2.63 12.67
C ILE A 210 34.89 -2.02 11.35
N ARG A 211 36.16 -1.59 11.31
CA ARG A 211 36.77 -1.05 10.07
C ARG A 211 36.83 -2.11 8.97
N LYS A 212 37.19 -3.35 9.31
CA LYS A 212 37.22 -4.46 8.36
C LYS A 212 35.83 -4.76 7.83
N MET A 213 34.82 -4.85 8.70
CA MET A 213 33.42 -5.02 8.31
C MET A 213 32.96 -3.88 7.39
N ALA A 214 33.31 -2.63 7.73
CA ALA A 214 33.00 -1.46 6.91
C ALA A 214 33.66 -1.52 5.52
N GLN A 215 34.87 -2.07 5.40
CA GLN A 215 35.53 -2.27 4.11
C GLN A 215 34.86 -3.38 3.29
N GLU A 216 34.59 -4.53 3.91
CA GLU A 216 33.96 -5.68 3.25
C GLU A 216 32.56 -5.33 2.72
N GLU A 217 31.79 -4.55 3.48
CA GLU A 217 30.43 -4.13 3.16
C GLU A 217 30.35 -2.78 2.44
N ASN A 218 31.51 -2.19 2.09
CA ASN A 218 31.63 -0.89 1.43
C ASN A 218 30.92 0.27 2.18
N LEU A 219 30.92 0.22 3.50
CA LEU A 219 30.42 1.28 4.37
C LEU A 219 31.41 2.44 4.40
N HIS A 220 30.88 3.65 4.43
CA HIS A 220 31.68 4.88 4.44
C HIS A 220 31.43 5.70 5.69
N TYR A 221 30.16 5.88 6.05
CA TYR A 221 29.79 6.75 7.15
C TYR A 221 28.75 6.08 8.05
N LEU A 222 28.84 6.35 9.35
CA LEU A 222 27.79 6.08 10.32
C LEU A 222 27.13 7.41 10.69
N LEU A 223 25.81 7.50 10.51
CA LEU A 223 25.01 8.64 10.91
C LEU A 223 24.15 8.24 12.12
N ILE A 224 24.38 8.92 13.24
CA ILE A 224 23.68 8.73 14.51
C ILE A 224 22.83 9.96 14.79
N ASP A 225 21.52 9.80 14.75
CA ASP A 225 20.53 10.81 15.13
C ASP A 225 19.63 10.28 16.26
N ASP A 226 18.72 11.12 16.75
CA ASP A 226 17.79 10.72 17.80
C ASP A 226 16.86 9.57 17.35
N THR A 227 16.59 9.44 16.05
CA THR A 227 15.84 8.28 15.52
C THR A 227 16.60 6.97 15.74
N LEU A 228 17.91 6.94 15.48
CA LEU A 228 18.74 5.76 15.71
C LEU A 228 18.91 5.48 17.21
N ARG A 229 19.15 6.52 18.01
CA ARG A 229 19.33 6.40 19.48
C ARG A 229 18.12 5.81 20.20
N ASN A 230 16.92 6.13 19.73
CA ASN A 230 15.67 5.72 20.36
C ASN A 230 15.06 4.47 19.70
N HIS A 231 15.76 3.82 18.78
CA HIS A 231 15.23 2.64 18.12
C HIS A 231 15.20 1.45 19.09
N PRO A 232 14.05 0.77 19.28
CA PRO A 232 13.87 -0.21 20.37
C PRO A 232 14.77 -1.45 20.27
N ASP A 233 15.20 -1.79 19.05
CA ASP A 233 15.98 -3.01 18.77
C ASP A 233 17.45 -2.73 18.39
N LEU A 234 17.91 -1.47 18.46
CA LEU A 234 19.28 -1.09 18.07
C LEU A 234 19.99 -0.39 19.24
N ASP A 235 20.91 -1.09 19.88
CA ASP A 235 21.82 -0.50 20.86
C ASP A 235 23.01 0.14 20.13
N VAL A 236 23.28 1.42 20.42
CA VAL A 236 24.35 2.18 19.77
C VAL A 236 25.42 2.54 20.80
N ASN A 237 26.64 2.02 20.60
CA ASN A 237 27.79 2.36 21.43
C ASN A 237 28.44 3.67 20.94
N GLU A 238 27.78 4.80 21.18
CA GLU A 238 28.27 6.13 20.74
C GLU A 238 29.66 6.47 21.30
N THR A 239 29.96 6.05 22.53
CA THR A 239 31.26 6.26 23.18
C THR A 239 32.38 5.58 22.40
N PHE A 240 32.16 4.33 21.97
CA PHE A 240 33.11 3.61 21.14
C PHE A 240 33.37 4.34 19.81
N PHE A 241 32.32 4.72 19.08
CA PHE A 241 32.49 5.43 17.81
C PHE A 241 33.19 6.78 17.98
N HIS A 242 32.87 7.51 19.06
CA HIS A 242 33.52 8.78 19.37
C HIS A 242 35.02 8.65 19.64
N ASN A 243 35.44 7.58 20.31
CA ASN A 243 36.83 7.37 20.68
C ASN A 243 37.69 6.82 19.54
N HIS A 244 37.08 6.11 18.58
CA HIS A 244 37.82 5.30 17.61
C HIS A 244 37.63 5.67 16.14
N PHE A 245 36.64 6.50 15.81
CA PHE A 245 36.37 6.92 14.43
C PHE A 245 36.33 8.43 14.30
N LEU A 246 36.78 8.94 13.15
CA LEU A 246 36.81 10.37 12.88
C LEU A 246 35.39 10.93 12.83
N LEU A 247 35.08 11.90 13.69
CA LEU A 247 33.86 12.69 13.61
C LEU A 247 33.96 13.65 12.41
N ALA A 248 33.27 13.30 11.31
CA ALA A 248 33.29 14.06 10.07
C ALA A 248 32.42 15.32 10.14
N ALA A 249 31.27 15.26 10.83
CA ALA A 249 30.40 16.40 11.08
C ALA A 249 29.45 16.18 12.25
N ALA A 250 28.96 17.28 12.83
CA ALA A 250 27.93 17.30 13.86
C ALA A 250 26.87 18.36 13.55
N PHE A 251 25.61 18.03 13.83
CA PHE A 251 24.42 18.78 13.48
C PHE A 251 23.45 18.81 14.67
N PRO A 252 23.72 19.61 15.71
CA PRO A 252 22.93 19.62 16.94
C PRO A 252 21.46 19.99 16.72
N GLU A 253 21.18 20.86 15.74
CA GLU A 253 19.83 21.33 15.43
C GLU A 253 19.02 20.33 14.58
N GLN A 254 19.65 19.27 14.07
CA GLN A 254 18.99 18.20 13.32
C GLN A 254 19.04 16.90 14.12
N GLU A 255 18.20 16.78 15.15
CA GLU A 255 18.09 15.56 15.97
C GLU A 255 19.43 15.11 16.56
N ASN A 256 20.26 16.07 16.98
CA ASN A 256 21.60 15.82 17.52
C ASN A 256 22.45 14.89 16.62
N THR A 257 22.36 15.08 15.30
CA THR A 257 22.98 14.18 14.33
C THR A 257 24.51 14.25 14.40
N LEU A 258 25.16 13.10 14.46
CA LEU A 258 26.61 12.91 14.37
C LEU A 258 26.95 12.05 13.16
N ILE A 259 28.01 12.38 12.43
CA ILE A 259 28.48 11.60 11.28
C ILE A 259 29.94 11.19 11.54
N TYR A 260 30.16 9.88 11.64
CA TYR A 260 31.49 9.27 11.78
C TYR A 260 31.95 8.67 10.45
N ASP A 261 33.21 8.87 10.08
CA ASP A 261 33.85 8.19 8.95
C ASP A 261 34.36 6.82 9.39
N LEU A 262 33.76 5.75 8.86
CA LEU A 262 34.08 4.37 9.23
C LEU A 262 35.40 3.87 8.61
N ARG A 263 36.04 4.66 7.75
CA ARG A 263 37.30 4.30 7.09
C ARG A 263 38.50 5.04 7.66
N GLN A 264 38.27 6.07 8.48
CA GLN A 264 39.31 6.90 9.07
C GLN A 264 39.27 6.80 10.59
N MET A 265 40.37 6.31 11.17
CA MET A 265 40.62 6.39 12.61
C MET A 265 41.26 7.75 12.94
N PRO A 266 41.00 8.31 14.13
CA PRO A 266 41.52 9.62 14.56
C PRO A 266 43.05 9.64 14.72
#